data_AF-A0A147IMS4-F1
#
_entry.id   AF-A0A147IMS4-F1
#
_cell.length_a   1.000
_cell.length_b   1.000
_cell.length_c   1.000
_cell.angle_alpha   90.00
_cell.angle_beta   90.00
_cell.angle_gamma   90.00
#
_symmetry.space_group_name_H-M   'P 1'
#
loop_
_entity.id
_entity.type
_entity.pdbx_description
1 polymer ?
#
loop_
_entity_poly.entity_id
_entity_poly.type
_entity_poly.pdbx_seq_one_letter_code
_entity_poly.pdbx_strand_id
1 'polypeptide(L)' 'GKTSLLDLNDRICKWPIGHPGEPDFHFCGDKVNPGFPYCVAHCGHAYQAQLPRRDRRPPPPLPFGGPRVR' A
#
# COMPACT_ATOMS: atom_id res chain seq x y z
N GLY A 1 12.24 7.42 7.72
CA GLY A 1 13.52 7.81 7.07
C GLY A 1 13.86 6.75 6.05
N LYS A 2 14.38 7.09 4.86
CA LYS A 2 14.49 6.13 3.73
C LYS A 2 15.47 4.97 3.99
N THR A 3 15.10 3.73 3.62
CA THR A 3 15.94 2.52 3.76
C THR A 3 15.99 1.70 2.47
N SER A 4 17.11 1.02 2.21
CA SER A 4 17.24 0.10 1.06
C SER A 4 16.86 -1.34 1.43
N LEU A 5 16.83 -2.25 0.45
CA LEU A 5 16.55 -3.68 0.67
C LEU A 5 17.53 -4.31 1.68
N LEU A 6 18.81 -3.91 1.62
CA LEU A 6 19.87 -4.48 2.45
C LEU A 6 19.76 -4.05 3.91
N ASP A 7 19.12 -2.91 4.18
CA ASP A 7 18.98 -2.32 5.51
C ASP A 7 17.71 -2.79 6.25
N LEU A 8 16.87 -3.59 5.59
CA LEU A 8 15.56 -3.96 6.08
C LEU A 8 15.65 -5.04 7.17
N ASN A 9 14.95 -4.84 8.29
CA ASN A 9 14.80 -5.83 9.35
C ASN A 9 13.38 -5.80 9.94
N ASP A 10 13.08 -6.65 10.91
CA ASP A 10 11.73 -6.80 11.47
C ASP A 10 11.27 -5.63 12.34
N ARG A 11 12.14 -4.63 12.57
CA ARG A 11 11.81 -3.40 13.31
C ARG A 11 11.59 -2.22 12.37
N ILE A 12 11.79 -2.39 11.06
CA ILE A 12 11.75 -1.33 10.05
C ILE A 12 10.58 -1.54 9.09
N CYS A 13 9.85 -0.47 8.80
CA CYS A 13 8.69 -0.47 7.92
C CYS A 13 9.08 -0.85 6.49
N LYS A 14 8.50 -1.95 6.03
CA LYS A 14 8.81 -2.58 4.73
C LYS A 14 7.95 -2.05 3.58
N TRP A 15 7.38 -0.86 3.71
CA TRP A 15 6.49 -0.29 2.68
C TRP A 15 7.32 0.24 1.50
N PRO A 16 7.09 -0.24 0.27
CA PRO A 16 7.83 0.22 -0.90
C PRO A 16 7.36 1.61 -1.34
N ILE A 17 8.32 2.47 -1.67
CA ILE A 17 8.10 3.80 -2.21
C ILE A 17 8.77 3.85 -3.58
N GLY A 18 7.99 4.19 -4.60
CA GLY A 18 8.42 4.14 -6.00
C GLY A 18 8.27 2.75 -6.62
N HIS A 19 8.83 2.59 -7.81
CA HIS A 19 8.79 1.35 -8.58
C HIS A 19 10.20 0.73 -8.61
N PRO A 20 10.37 -0.60 -8.52
CA PRO A 20 11.69 -1.25 -8.45
C PRO A 20 12.66 -0.95 -9.61
N GLY A 21 12.16 -0.45 -10.74
CA GLY A 21 12.97 -0.05 -11.90
C GLY A 21 13.44 1.41 -11.87
N GLU A 22 12.98 2.21 -10.91
CA GLU A 22 13.33 3.62 -10.77
C GLU A 22 14.52 3.78 -9.80
N PRO A 23 15.43 4.75 -10.05
CA PRO A 23 16.59 4.97 -9.19
C PRO A 23 16.21 5.40 -7.76
N ASP A 24 15.02 5.95 -7.57
CA ASP A 24 14.51 6.39 -6.28
C ASP A 24 13.69 5.32 -5.55
N PHE A 25 13.75 4.05 -5.97
CA PHE A 25 13.10 2.97 -5.23
C PHE A 25 13.70 2.79 -3.84
N HIS A 26 12.87 2.92 -2.81
CA HIS A 26 13.29 2.70 -1.42
C HIS A 26 12.12 2.22 -0.56
N PHE A 27 12.40 1.85 0.69
CA PHE A 27 11.40 1.54 1.70
C PHE A 27 11.25 2.71 2.68
N CYS A 28 10.05 2.83 3.26
CA CYS A 28 9.69 3.89 4.21
C CYS A 28 10.70 4.09 5.34
N GLY A 29 11.17 2.99 5.92
CA GLY A 29 12.22 2.95 6.93
C GLY A 29 11.89 3.51 8.32
N ASP A 30 10.63 3.89 8.57
CA ASP A 30 10.16 4.21 9.93
C ASP A 30 10.00 2.95 10.78
N LYS A 31 9.83 3.11 12.09
CA LYS A 31 9.62 1.98 13.00
C LYS A 31 8.31 1.25 12.69
N VAL A 32 8.34 -0.08 12.71
CA VAL A 32 7.13 -0.91 12.56
C VAL A 32 6.15 -0.70 13.70
N ASN A 33 4.87 -0.87 13.39
CA ASN A 33 3.82 -1.09 14.39
C ASN A 33 3.96 -2.53 14.94
N PRO A 34 3.99 -2.74 16.27
CA PRO A 34 4.09 -4.08 16.83
C PRO A 34 3.05 -5.04 16.27
N GLY A 35 3.49 -6.22 15.81
CA GLY A 35 2.63 -7.21 15.17
C GLY A 35 2.35 -6.99 13.68
N PHE A 36 2.90 -5.95 13.07
CA PHE A 36 2.72 -5.64 11.65
C PHE A 36 4.07 -5.36 10.95
N PRO A 37 4.15 -5.56 9.62
CA PRO A 37 5.37 -5.31 8.85
C PRO A 37 5.60 -3.82 8.50
N TYR A 38 4.65 -2.95 8.85
CA TYR A 38 4.66 -1.54 8.44
C TYR A 38 4.48 -0.60 9.65
N CYS A 39 4.86 0.68 9.50
CA CYS A 39 4.53 1.71 10.47
C CYS A 39 3.01 1.99 10.48
N VAL A 40 2.53 2.77 11.45
CA VAL A 40 1.08 3.05 11.61
C VAL A 40 0.45 3.63 10.33
N ALA A 41 1.12 4.59 9.70
CA ALA A 41 0.63 5.21 8.47
C ALA A 41 0.47 4.18 7.35
N HIS A 42 1.52 3.40 7.07
CA HIS A 42 1.50 2.39 6.02
C HIS A 42 0.62 1.18 6.34
N CYS A 43 0.39 0.85 7.61
CA CYS A 43 -0.65 -0.11 7.99
C CYS A 43 -2.05 0.36 7.56
N GLY A 44 -2.35 1.65 7.71
CA GLY A 44 -3.63 2.22 7.25
C GLY A 44 -3.84 2.14 5.74
N HIS A 45 -2.76 2.24 4.96
CA HIS A 45 -2.80 2.03 3.51
C HIS A 45 -2.92 0.55 3.13
N ALA A 46 -2.18 -0.33 3.80
CA ALA A 46 -2.15 -1.77 3.53
C ALA A 46 -3.46 -2.47 3.88
N TYR A 47 -4.00 -2.17 5.07
CA TYR A 47 -5.08 -2.91 5.71
C TYR A 47 -6.36 -2.07 5.74
N GLN A 48 -6.73 -1.49 4.60
CA GLN A 48 -8.03 -0.84 4.49
C GLN A 48 -9.13 -1.86 4.75
N ALA A 49 -10.00 -1.56 5.70
CA ALA A 49 -11.18 -2.36 5.96
C ALA A 49 -11.95 -2.49 4.64
N GLN A 50 -12.28 -3.73 4.28
CA GLN A 50 -13.19 -3.96 3.16
C GLN A 50 -14.53 -3.35 3.54
N LEU A 51 -14.79 -2.12 3.07
CA LEU A 51 -16.10 -1.51 3.19
C LEU A 51 -17.15 -2.51 2.68
N PRO A 52 -18.33 -2.60 3.32
CA PRO A 52 -19.45 -3.32 2.75
C PRO A 52 -19.60 -2.96 1.28
N ARG A 53 -19.91 -3.94 0.42
CA ARG A 53 -20.04 -3.72 -1.04
C ARG A 53 -20.92 -2.50 -1.37
N ARG A 54 -21.87 -2.16 -0.49
CA ARG A 54 -22.76 -1.01 -0.61
C ARG A 54 -22.07 0.35 -0.47
N ASP A 55 -21.04 0.46 0.38
CA ASP A 55 -20.36 1.72 0.71
C ASP A 55 -19.08 1.95 -0.11
N ARG A 56 -18.66 0.94 -0.89
CA ARG A 56 -17.54 1.10 -1.82
C ARG A 56 -17.93 2.09 -2.90
N ARG A 57 -17.05 3.06 -3.16
CA ARG A 57 -17.17 3.92 -4.33
C ARG A 57 -17.29 3.03 -5.57
N PRO A 58 -18.35 3.19 -6.40
CA PRO A 58 -18.46 2.41 -7.62
C PRO A 58 -17.21 2.67 -8.47
N PRO A 59 -16.67 1.63 -9.15
CA PRO A 59 -15.55 1.82 -10.05
C PRO A 59 -15.91 2.91 -11.07
N PRO A 60 -14.93 3.72 -11.51
CA PRO A 60 -15.17 4.71 -12.55
C PRO A 60 -15.83 4.02 -13.76
N PRO A 61 -16.76 4.69 -14.45
CA PRO A 61 -17.38 4.14 -15.64
C PRO A 61 -16.27 3.77 -16.64
N LEU A 62 -16.39 2.59 -17.25
CA LEU A 62 -15.48 2.19 -18.31
C LEU A 62 -15.54 3.22 -19.44
N PRO A 63 -14.40 3.58 -20.07
CA PRO A 63 -14.33 4.60 -21.11
C PRO A 63 -15.17 4.25 -22.36
N PHE A 64 -15.50 2.97 -22.54
CA PHE A 64 -16.43 2.51 -23.57
C PHE A 64 -17.55 1.75 -22.87
N GLY A 65 -18.81 2.15 -23.12
CA GLY A 65 -20.03 1.70 -22.44
C GLY A 65 -20.36 0.21 -22.61
N GLY A 66 -19.46 -0.67 -22.16
CA GLY A 66 -19.66 -2.10 -22.11
C GLY A 66 -20.78 -2.48 -21.14
N PRO A 67 -21.42 -3.64 -21.34
CA PRO A 67 -22.57 -4.06 -20.55
C PRO A 67 -22.21 -4.13 -19.07
N ARG A 68 -23.03 -3.52 -18.21
CA ARG A 68 -22.93 -3.68 -16.76
C ARG A 68 -23.13 -5.16 -16.45
N VAL A 69 -22.14 -5.80 -15.83
CA VAL A 69 -22.32 -7.15 -15.29
C VAL A 69 -23.43 -7.06 -14.24
N ARG A 70 -24.49 -7.86 -14.46
CA ARG A 70 -25.67 -7.97 -13.60
C ARG A 70 -25.31 -8.45 -12.20
#